data_AF-A0A962UFB9-F1
#
_entry.id   AF-A0A962UFB9-F1
#
_cell.length_a   1.000
_cell.length_b   1.000
_cell.length_c   1.000
_cell.angle_alpha   90.00
_cell.angle_beta   90.00
_cell.angle_gamma   90.00
#
_symmetry.space_group_name_H-M   'P 1'
#
loop_
_entity.id
_entity.type
_entity.pdbx_description
1 polymer ?
#
loop_
_entity_poly.entity_id
_entity_poly.type
_entity_poly.pdbx_seq_one_letter_code
_entity_poly.pdbx_strand_id
1 'polypeptide(L)'
;MKIVLAPNALKGCLTATQAAEAMARGVARACPNTEIARVPVADGGDGLADVLVNALNGEARTVTVTGPRGDPVPATFCHVPARRLAAIEMATASGLALLPRDRLDPMLTTTLGTGELITAALDLGISH
;
A
#
# COMPACT_ATOMS: atom_id res chain seq x y z
N MET A 1 28.48 -12.66 4.34
CA MET A 1 27.97 -11.84 3.21
C MET A 1 26.55 -11.44 3.53
N LYS A 2 26.13 -10.22 3.20
CA LYS A 2 24.77 -9.73 3.39
C LYS A 2 24.17 -9.35 2.04
N ILE A 3 22.95 -9.80 1.77
CA ILE A 3 22.22 -9.50 0.54
C ILE A 3 20.93 -8.76 0.89
N VAL A 4 20.71 -7.61 0.25
CA VAL A 4 19.47 -6.84 0.34
C VAL A 4 18.59 -7.18 -0.86
N LEU A 5 17.36 -7.61 -0.59
CA LEU A 5 16.35 -7.92 -1.59
C LEU A 5 15.30 -6.82 -1.56
N ALA A 6 15.37 -5.89 -2.52
CA ALA A 6 14.48 -4.73 -2.58
C ALA A 6 13.62 -4.68 -3.86
N PRO A 7 12.74 -5.67 -4.09
CA PRO A 7 11.88 -5.67 -5.26
C PRO A 7 10.67 -4.73 -5.09
N ASN A 8 10.20 -4.20 -6.22
CA ASN A 8 8.85 -3.67 -6.35
C ASN A 8 7.88 -4.79 -6.78
N ALA A 9 6.58 -4.54 -6.74
CA ALA A 9 5.57 -5.47 -7.21
C ALA A 9 5.74 -5.81 -8.70
N LEU A 10 5.51 -7.07 -9.06
CA LEU A 10 5.31 -7.49 -10.44
C LEU A 10 3.82 -7.33 -10.75
N LYS A 11 3.46 -6.20 -11.37
CA LYS A 11 2.06 -5.82 -11.63
C LYS A 11 1.25 -6.98 -12.23
N GLY A 12 0.13 -7.30 -11.59
CA GLY A 12 -0.76 -8.40 -11.99
C GLY A 12 -0.26 -9.81 -11.66
N CYS A 13 0.85 -9.96 -10.92
CA CYS A 13 1.45 -11.25 -10.60
C CYS A 13 1.82 -11.40 -9.11
N LEU A 14 2.84 -10.68 -8.63
CA LEU A 14 3.32 -10.77 -7.24
C LEU A 14 3.36 -9.39 -6.59
N THR A 15 2.96 -9.32 -5.32
CA THR A 15 3.25 -8.15 -4.48
C THR A 15 4.75 -8.01 -4.24
N ALA A 16 5.22 -6.82 -3.84
CA ALA A 16 6.62 -6.59 -3.50
C ALA A 16 7.10 -7.55 -2.39
N THR A 17 6.26 -7.82 -1.38
CA THR A 17 6.55 -8.79 -0.32
C THR A 17 6.68 -10.21 -0.85
N GLN A 18 5.75 -10.66 -1.69
CA GLN A 18 5.80 -11.99 -2.30
C GLN A 18 7.04 -12.17 -3.20
N ALA A 19 7.41 -11.14 -3.95
CA ALA A 19 8.64 -11.13 -4.74
C ALA A 19 9.89 -11.24 -3.85
N ALA A 20 9.95 -10.48 -2.76
CA ALA A 20 11.07 -10.53 -1.82
C ALA A 20 11.22 -11.91 -1.16
N GLU A 21 10.11 -12.55 -0.82
CA GLU A 21 10.11 -13.93 -0.30
C GLU A 21 10.57 -14.95 -1.34
N ALA A 22 10.11 -14.83 -2.60
CA ALA A 22 10.54 -15.70 -3.68
C ALA A 22 12.05 -15.60 -3.94
N MET A 23 12.58 -14.37 -3.97
CA MET A 23 14.01 -14.10 -4.07
C MET A 23 14.78 -14.69 -2.88
N ALA A 24 14.29 -14.51 -1.65
CA ALA A 24 14.91 -15.04 -0.44
C ALA A 24 15.02 -16.57 -0.46
N ARG A 25 13.98 -17.27 -0.91
CA ARG A 25 14.02 -18.73 -1.10
C ARG A 25 15.08 -19.15 -2.11
N GLY A 26 15.25 -18.39 -3.19
CA GLY A 26 16.30 -18.64 -4.19
C GLY A 26 17.70 -18.46 -3.62
N VAL A 27 17.94 -17.34 -2.93
CA VAL A 27 19.23 -17.03 -2.31
C VAL A 27 19.59 -18.06 -1.24
N ALA A 28 18.65 -18.43 -0.37
CA ALA A 28 18.91 -19.41 0.69
C ALA A 28 19.32 -20.79 0.14
N ARG A 29 18.80 -21.21 -1.02
CA ARG A 29 19.21 -22.45 -1.68
C ARG A 29 20.62 -22.37 -2.27
N ALA A 30 20.98 -21.24 -2.87
CA ALA A 30 22.27 -21.06 -3.54
C ALA A 30 23.40 -20.70 -2.57
N CYS A 31 23.11 -19.95 -1.50
CA CYS A 31 24.09 -19.42 -0.56
C CYS A 31 23.57 -19.49 0.89
N PRO A 32 23.54 -20.66 1.54
CA PRO A 32 22.86 -20.89 2.83
C PRO A 32 23.37 -20.03 4.00
N ASN A 33 24.64 -19.63 3.99
CA ASN A 33 25.27 -18.87 5.09
C ASN A 33 25.21 -17.34 4.88
N THR A 34 24.23 -16.86 4.11
CA THR A 34 24.07 -15.44 3.78
C THR A 34 23.01 -14.79 4.65
N GLU A 35 23.30 -13.61 5.18
CA GLU A 35 22.30 -12.78 5.83
C GLU A 35 21.41 -12.12 4.76
N ILE A 36 20.09 -12.33 4.84
CA ILE A 36 19.13 -11.81 3.87
C ILE A 36 18.28 -10.72 4.54
N ALA A 37 18.39 -9.50 4.02
CA ALA A 37 17.48 -8.41 4.36
C ALA A 37 16.41 -8.27 3.27
N ARG A 38 15.15 -8.49 3.62
CA ARG A 38 14.00 -8.28 2.71
C ARG A 38 13.50 -6.86 2.92
N VAL A 39 13.53 -6.05 1.87
CA VAL A 39 13.13 -4.63 1.90
C VAL A 39 12.19 -4.38 0.72
N PRO A 40 10.96 -4.91 0.72
CA PRO A 40 9.97 -4.62 -0.31
C PRO A 40 9.84 -3.10 -0.49
N VAL A 41 9.81 -2.64 -1.73
CA VAL A 41 9.68 -1.21 -2.05
C VAL A 41 8.38 -0.95 -2.80
N ALA A 42 7.87 0.26 -2.67
CA ALA A 42 6.77 0.79 -3.46
C ALA A 42 7.13 2.21 -3.92
N ASP A 43 6.66 2.58 -5.10
CA ASP A 43 6.89 3.88 -5.75
C ASP A 43 5.73 4.87 -5.52
N GLY A 44 4.83 4.55 -4.59
CA GLY A 44 3.61 5.30 -4.30
C GLY A 44 2.35 4.73 -4.95
N GLY A 45 2.48 3.70 -5.80
CA GLY A 45 1.36 2.96 -6.36
C GLY A 45 0.82 1.84 -5.46
N ASP A 46 0.07 0.93 -6.08
CA ASP A 46 -0.65 -0.16 -5.41
C ASP A 46 0.23 -0.98 -4.44
N GLY A 47 -0.24 -1.12 -3.20
CA GLY A 47 0.42 -1.92 -2.17
C GLY A 47 1.43 -1.15 -1.31
N LEU A 48 1.49 0.19 -1.44
CA LEU A 48 2.31 1.05 -0.59
C LEU A 48 1.95 0.88 0.88
N ALA A 49 0.65 0.85 1.20
CA ALA A 49 0.18 0.74 2.58
C ALA A 49 0.70 -0.55 3.24
N ASP A 50 0.60 -1.70 2.57
CA ASP A 50 1.08 -2.99 3.07
C ASP A 50 2.61 -3.00 3.27
N VAL A 51 3.35 -2.42 2.33
CA VAL A 51 4.81 -2.31 2.44
C VAL A 51 5.17 -1.48 3.67
N LEU A 52 4.51 -0.34 3.89
CA LEU A 52 4.82 0.55 5.01
C LEU A 52 4.35 0.02 6.36
N VAL A 53 3.19 -0.66 6.43
CA VAL A 53 2.73 -1.36 7.64
C VAL A 53 3.81 -2.34 8.12
N ASN A 54 4.31 -3.16 7.21
CA ASN A 54 5.34 -4.15 7.53
C ASN A 54 6.70 -3.50 7.84
N ALA A 55 7.12 -2.49 7.07
CA ALA A 55 8.43 -1.88 7.22
C ALA A 55 8.56 -0.98 8.46
N LEU A 56 7.46 -0.37 8.92
CA LEU A 56 7.46 0.60 10.00
C LEU A 56 6.79 0.11 11.28
N ASN A 57 6.40 -1.18 11.34
CA ASN A 57 5.57 -1.72 12.43
C ASN A 57 4.29 -0.89 12.63
N GLY A 58 3.66 -0.52 11.51
CA GLY A 58 2.39 0.20 11.50
C GLY A 58 1.19 -0.73 11.68
N GLU A 59 0.02 -0.12 11.60
CA GLU A 59 -1.28 -0.77 11.62
C GLU A 59 -2.04 -0.39 10.35
N ALA A 60 -2.70 -1.37 9.74
CA ALA A 60 -3.67 -1.10 8.68
C ALA A 60 -4.95 -0.55 9.31
N ARG A 61 -5.42 0.60 8.83
CA ARG A 61 -6.69 1.21 9.26
C ARG A 61 -7.62 1.30 8.06
N THR A 62 -8.78 0.66 8.17
CA THR A 62 -9.81 0.69 7.12
C THR A 62 -10.98 1.56 7.54
N VAL A 63 -11.40 2.45 6.66
CA VAL A 63 -12.57 3.32 6.83
C VAL A 63 -13.42 3.25 5.57
N THR A 64 -14.73 3.47 5.71
CA THR A 64 -15.63 3.58 4.55
C THR A 64 -15.65 5.02 4.08
N VAL A 65 -15.37 5.24 2.80
CA VAL A 65 -15.30 6.57 2.17
C VAL A 65 -16.07 6.58 0.86
N THR A 66 -16.29 7.75 0.31
CA THR A 66 -16.94 7.98 -0.98
C THR A 66 -16.03 7.51 -2.11
N GLY A 67 -16.45 6.47 -2.81
CA GLY A 67 -15.74 5.92 -3.96
C GLY A 67 -15.81 6.83 -5.20
N PRO A 68 -15.16 6.44 -6.31
CA PRO A 68 -15.00 7.33 -7.47
C PRO A 68 -16.33 7.73 -8.12
N ARG A 69 -17.41 6.95 -7.94
CA ARG A 69 -18.75 7.22 -8.50
C ARG A 69 -19.80 7.60 -7.45
N GLY A 70 -19.36 7.97 -6.24
CA GLY A 70 -20.23 8.31 -5.11
C GLY A 70 -20.66 7.11 -4.26
N ASP A 71 -20.53 5.89 -4.79
CA ASP A 71 -20.81 4.65 -4.04
C ASP A 71 -19.78 4.48 -2.89
N PRO A 72 -20.19 4.05 -1.68
CA PRO A 72 -19.26 3.87 -0.56
C PRO A 72 -18.31 2.70 -0.83
N VAL A 73 -17.02 2.90 -0.52
CA VAL A 73 -15.96 1.89 -0.65
C VAL A 73 -15.14 1.78 0.63
N PRO A 74 -14.69 0.57 1.01
CA PRO A 74 -13.71 0.41 2.07
C PRO A 74 -12.33 0.82 1.55
N ALA A 75 -11.69 1.79 2.20
CA ALA A 75 -10.36 2.25 1.87
C ALA A 75 -9.42 2.09 3.07
N THR A 76 -8.17 1.67 2.80
CA THR A 76 -7.20 1.30 3.83
C THR A 76 -5.95 2.16 3.74
N PHE A 77 -5.44 2.62 4.87
CA PHE A 77 -4.18 3.36 4.98
C PHE A 77 -3.29 2.78 6.07
N CYS A 78 -1.99 3.05 5.98
CA CYS A 78 -1.04 2.69 7.02
C CYS A 78 -1.02 3.79 8.10
N HIS A 79 -1.17 3.39 9.36
CA HIS A 79 -1.01 4.26 10.52
C HIS A 79 0.19 3.78 11.35
N VAL A 80 1.14 4.67 11.64
CA VAL A 80 2.29 4.40 12.49
C VAL A 80 2.24 5.33 13.71
N PRO A 81 1.54 4.92 14.81
CA PRO A 81 1.30 5.78 15.96
C PRO A 81 2.60 6.31 16.58
N ALA A 82 3.60 5.45 16.72
CA ALA A 82 4.90 5.79 17.31
C ALA A 82 5.65 6.92 16.57
N ARG A 83 5.30 7.16 15.31
CA ARG A 83 5.88 8.22 14.46
C ARG A 83 4.92 9.36 14.16
N ARG A 84 3.66 9.27 14.64
CA ARG A 84 2.55 10.15 14.23
C ARG A 84 2.50 10.29 12.71
N LEU A 85 2.63 9.16 12.02
CA LEU A 85 2.74 9.07 10.57
C LEU A 85 1.56 8.30 9.99
N ALA A 86 0.98 8.80 8.90
CA ALA A 86 0.05 8.04 8.08
C ALA A 86 0.52 8.01 6.63
N ALA A 87 0.41 6.84 6.00
CA ALA A 87 0.64 6.72 4.56
C ALA A 87 -0.65 6.31 3.86
N ILE A 88 -1.11 7.19 2.98
CA ILE A 88 -2.38 7.07 2.28
C ILE A 88 -2.11 6.71 0.83
N GLU A 89 -2.78 5.66 0.36
CA GLU A 89 -2.79 5.28 -1.05
C GLU A 89 -4.12 5.70 -1.65
N MET A 90 -4.12 6.77 -2.46
CA MET A 90 -5.38 7.35 -2.99
C MET A 90 -6.21 6.34 -3.80
N ALA A 91 -5.54 5.36 -4.41
CA ALA A 91 -6.18 4.35 -5.26
C ALA A 91 -7.19 3.50 -4.48
N THR A 92 -7.03 3.36 -3.16
CA THR A 92 -7.97 2.62 -2.31
C THR A 92 -9.32 3.32 -2.16
N ALA A 93 -9.40 4.64 -2.37
CA ALA A 93 -10.64 5.42 -2.34
C ALA A 93 -11.09 5.90 -3.72
N SER A 94 -10.13 6.30 -4.56
CA SER A 94 -10.36 7.01 -5.83
C SER A 94 -9.71 6.32 -7.04
N GLY A 95 -9.33 5.05 -6.91
CA GLY A 95 -8.55 4.32 -7.90
C GLY A 95 -9.36 3.74 -9.05
N LEU A 96 -8.69 3.55 -10.19
CA LEU A 96 -9.25 2.95 -11.40
C LEU A 96 -9.77 1.52 -11.17
N ALA A 97 -9.10 0.76 -10.30
CA ALA A 97 -9.45 -0.63 -9.99
C ALA A 97 -10.80 -0.78 -9.28
N LEU A 98 -11.36 0.30 -8.72
CA LEU A 98 -12.67 0.31 -8.07
C LEU A 98 -13.83 0.38 -9.06
N LEU A 99 -13.55 0.59 -10.35
CA LEU A 99 -14.56 0.78 -11.37
C LEU A 99 -14.56 -0.38 -12.38
N PRO A 100 -15.75 -0.90 -12.74
CA PRO A 100 -15.86 -1.77 -13.90
C PRO A 100 -15.60 -0.97 -15.19
N ARG A 101 -15.16 -1.67 -16.23
CA ARG A 101 -14.69 -1.06 -17.50
C ARG A 101 -15.72 -0.15 -18.18
N ASP A 102 -17.00 -0.46 -18.03
CA ASP A 102 -18.13 0.27 -18.59
C ASP A 102 -18.51 1.53 -17.78
N ARG A 103 -17.93 1.75 -16.59
CA ARG A 103 -18.13 2.95 -15.75
C ARG A 103 -16.91 3.88 -15.72
N LEU A 104 -15.94 3.66 -16.62
CA LEU A 104 -14.75 4.49 -16.77
C LEU A 104 -15.08 5.80 -17.50
N ASP A 105 -15.51 6.81 -16.75
CA ASP A 105 -15.74 8.16 -17.25
C ASP A 105 -15.17 9.21 -16.29
N PRO A 106 -14.04 9.86 -16.65
CA PRO A 106 -13.37 10.82 -15.77
C PRO A 106 -14.20 12.08 -15.49
N MET A 107 -15.19 12.41 -16.33
CA MET A 107 -16.06 13.59 -16.13
C MET A 107 -17.09 13.38 -15.01
N LEU A 108 -17.28 12.13 -14.60
CA LEU A 108 -18.26 11.72 -13.60
C LEU A 108 -17.60 11.13 -12.35
N THR A 109 -16.26 11.18 -12.26
CA THR A 109 -15.52 10.68 -11.11
C THR A 109 -15.19 11.76 -10.09
N THR A 110 -15.12 11.38 -8.81
CA THR A 110 -14.73 12.24 -7.69
C THR A 110 -13.54 11.68 -6.94
N THR A 111 -12.79 12.55 -6.26
CA THR A 111 -11.71 12.20 -5.33
C THR A 111 -12.06 12.50 -3.87
N LEU A 112 -13.35 12.74 -3.58
CA LEU A 112 -13.84 13.06 -2.23
C LEU A 112 -13.37 12.05 -1.18
N GLY A 113 -13.43 10.74 -1.48
CA GLY A 113 -13.00 9.71 -0.55
C GLY A 113 -11.51 9.77 -0.18
N THR A 114 -10.65 10.32 -1.05
CA THR A 114 -9.25 10.59 -0.68
C THR A 114 -9.17 11.68 0.39
N GLY A 115 -10.00 12.71 0.29
CA GLY A 115 -10.11 13.74 1.33
C GLY A 115 -10.61 13.18 2.66
N GLU A 116 -11.62 12.31 2.61
CA GLU A 116 -12.16 11.64 3.80
C GLU A 116 -11.11 10.71 4.46
N LEU A 117 -10.26 10.02 3.68
CA LEU A 117 -9.11 9.28 4.19
C LEU A 117 -8.11 10.19 4.91
N ILE A 118 -7.80 11.36 4.33
CA ILE A 118 -6.90 12.34 4.95
C ILE A 118 -7.50 12.84 6.27
N THR A 119 -8.79 13.15 6.31
CA THR A 119 -9.49 13.55 7.54
C THR A 119 -9.41 12.44 8.59
N ALA A 120 -9.70 11.19 8.22
CA ALA A 120 -9.62 10.04 9.13
C ALA A 120 -8.21 9.85 9.70
N ALA A 121 -7.16 10.13 8.91
CA ALA A 121 -5.79 10.13 9.40
C ALA A 121 -5.52 11.32 10.35
N LEU A 122 -5.97 12.53 10.02
CA LEU A 122 -5.80 13.72 10.87
C LEU A 122 -6.49 13.57 12.23
N ASP A 123 -7.65 12.90 12.29
CA ASP A 123 -8.38 12.61 13.53
C ASP A 123 -7.58 11.72 14.50
N LEU A 124 -6.56 11.02 14.01
CA LEU A 124 -5.61 10.23 14.82
C LEU A 124 -4.42 11.05 15.34
N GLY A 125 -4.39 12.37 15.11
CA GLY A 125 -3.33 13.25 15.61
C GLY A 125 -2.00 13.13 14.85
N ILE A 126 -2.06 12.71 13.58
CA ILE A 126 -0.92 12.56 12.68
C ILE A 126 -0.25 13.91 12.40
N SER A 127 1.07 13.90 12.20
CA SER A 127 1.88 15.07 11.85
C SER A 127 2.76 14.86 10.61
N HIS A 128 2.77 13.65 10.04
CA HIS A 128 3.47 13.31 8.80
C HIS A 128 2.63 12.38 7.92
#